data_AF-A0A7W6SF49-F1
#
_entry.id   AF-A0A7W6SF49-F1
#
_cell.length_a   1.000
_cell.length_b   1.000
_cell.length_c   1.000
_cell.angle_alpha   90.00
_cell.angle_beta   90.00
_cell.angle_gamma   90.00
#
_symmetry.space_group_name_H-M   'P 1'
#
loop_
_entity.id
_entity.type
_entity.pdbx_description
1 polymer ?
#
loop_
_entity_poly.entity_id
_entity_poly.type
_entity_poly.pdbx_seq_one_letter_code
_entity_poly.pdbx_strand_id
1 'polypeptide(L)'
;MGRKVDVIVSFGGGAPRAAKAASRTIPIVFAIGGALIAIGLVASLARPGGNVTGVSWLGGELTSKRLELMSELVPDAKSIALLVNPNNPQTRMVREMQEAAISYGASLTAAYRQVGIYAGKILKGSKPADLPVQQSTIFELVVNLKTAKALGLTIPPSILSRADEVIE
;
A
#
# COMPACT_ATOMS: atom_id res chain seq x y z
N MET A 1 27.11 3.03 16.31
CA MET A 1 27.71 2.66 14.99
C MET A 1 26.70 1.86 14.20
N GLY A 2 26.40 2.25 12.95
CA GLY A 2 25.45 1.52 12.10
C GLY A 2 26.05 0.22 11.57
N ARG A 3 25.26 -0.86 11.53
CA ARG A 3 25.64 -2.12 10.87
C ARG A 3 25.86 -1.85 9.37
N LYS A 4 26.93 -2.41 8.80
CA LYS A 4 27.12 -2.45 7.34
C LYS A 4 26.09 -3.41 6.75
N VAL A 5 25.14 -2.86 6.00
CA VAL A 5 24.14 -3.62 5.25
C VAL A 5 24.24 -3.22 3.78
N ASP A 6 24.00 -4.19 2.89
CA ASP A 6 24.11 -3.97 1.44
C ASP A 6 22.84 -3.36 0.83
N VAL A 7 21.68 -3.57 1.47
CA VAL A 7 20.38 -3.00 1.09
C VAL A 7 19.55 -2.72 2.33
N ILE A 8 18.83 -1.60 2.35
CA ILE A 8 17.80 -1.27 3.35
C ILE A 8 16.43 -1.50 2.71
N VAL A 9 15.61 -2.35 3.32
CA VAL A 9 14.19 -2.49 2.97
C VAL A 9 13.38 -1.68 3.96
N SER A 10 12.51 -0.78 3.48
CA SER A 10 11.73 0.11 4.34
C SER A 10 10.25 0.18 3.96
N PHE A 11 9.40 0.28 4.99
CA PHE A 11 7.94 0.26 4.86
C PHE A 11 7.32 1.40 5.68
N GLY A 12 6.11 1.84 5.29
CA GLY A 12 5.37 2.91 5.95
C GLY A 12 5.86 4.34 5.62
N GLY A 13 5.00 5.34 5.78
CA GLY A 13 5.22 6.70 5.23
C GLY A 13 6.47 7.45 5.65
N GLY A 14 6.98 7.21 6.86
CA GLY A 14 8.15 7.92 7.40
C GLY A 14 9.49 7.20 7.18
N ALA A 15 9.50 5.86 7.16
CA ALA A 15 10.73 5.09 7.23
C ALA A 15 11.64 5.24 5.99
N PRO A 16 11.13 5.23 4.74
CA PRO A 16 11.97 5.44 3.56
C PRO A 16 12.64 6.82 3.53
N ARG A 17 11.94 7.86 4.01
CA ARG A 17 12.51 9.21 4.14
C ARG A 17 13.61 9.25 5.20
N ALA A 18 13.37 8.63 6.35
CA ALA A 18 14.37 8.53 7.41
C ALA A 18 15.61 7.74 6.93
N ALA A 19 15.41 6.63 6.21
CA ALA A 19 16.50 5.86 5.61
C ALA A 19 17.31 6.68 4.60
N LYS A 20 16.65 7.44 3.72
CA LYS A 20 17.30 8.35 2.75
C LYS A 20 18.05 9.50 3.42
N ALA A 21 17.57 9.97 4.57
CA ALA A 21 18.27 10.97 5.36
C ALA A 21 19.50 10.40 6.06
N ALA A 22 19.41 9.15 6.55
CA ALA A 22 20.50 8.46 7.23
C ALA A 22 21.58 7.93 6.27
N SER A 23 21.24 7.63 5.01
CA SER A 23 22.19 7.17 4.01
C SER A 23 21.81 7.59 2.59
N ARG A 24 22.78 8.18 1.88
CA ARG A 24 22.69 8.52 0.46
C ARG A 24 23.40 7.50 -0.45
N THR A 25 24.02 6.48 0.13
CA THR A 25 24.87 5.51 -0.60
C THR A 25 24.34 4.10 -0.52
N ILE A 26 23.81 3.68 0.63
CA ILE A 26 23.23 2.34 0.78
C ILE A 26 21.92 2.30 -0.01
N PRO A 27 21.74 1.35 -0.94
CA PRO A 27 20.48 1.18 -1.65
C PRO A 27 19.28 1.01 -0.72
N ILE A 28 18.18 1.71 -1.03
CA ILE A 28 16.92 1.64 -0.29
C ILE A 28 15.83 1.14 -1.23
N VAL A 29 15.17 0.05 -0.84
CA VAL A 29 13.96 -0.47 -1.50
C VAL A 29 12.77 -0.18 -0.59
N PHE A 30 11.82 0.61 -1.08
CA PHE A 30 10.60 0.92 -0.32
C PHE A 30 9.38 0.15 -0.83
N ALA A 31 8.39 0.02 0.06
CA ALA A 31 7.02 -0.31 -0.30
C ALA A 31 6.06 0.58 0.51
N ILE A 32 5.51 1.61 -0.13
CA ILE A 32 4.62 2.60 0.50
C ILE A 32 3.54 3.11 -0.46
N GLY A 33 2.52 3.76 0.07
CA GLY A 33 1.48 4.41 -0.74
C GLY A 33 1.63 5.93 -0.76
N GLY A 34 0.98 6.59 -1.71
CA GLY A 34 0.84 8.05 -1.75
C GLY A 34 1.82 8.78 -2.66
N ALA A 35 1.95 10.10 -2.46
CA ALA A 35 2.63 11.02 -3.38
C ALA A 35 4.16 11.06 -3.17
N LEU A 36 4.87 10.05 -3.69
CA LEU A 36 6.32 9.84 -3.51
C LEU A 36 7.18 11.02 -3.95
N ILE A 37 6.77 11.71 -5.01
CA ILE A 37 7.45 12.88 -5.56
C ILE A 37 7.25 14.10 -4.65
N ALA A 38 6.00 14.34 -4.20
CA ALA A 38 5.66 15.47 -3.34
C ALA A 38 6.39 15.42 -1.99
N ILE A 39 6.65 14.22 -1.47
CA ILE A 39 7.42 14.04 -0.23
C ILE A 39 8.95 14.00 -0.45
N GLY A 40 9.41 14.23 -1.69
CA GLY A 40 10.83 14.24 -2.06
C GLY A 40 11.53 12.88 -1.95
N LEU A 41 10.77 11.78 -1.90
CA LEU A 41 11.36 10.44 -1.77
C LEU A 41 12.06 10.03 -3.07
N VAL A 42 11.43 10.29 -4.22
CA VAL A 42 11.97 10.02 -5.56
C VAL A 42 11.77 11.25 -6.46
N ALA A 43 12.65 11.45 -7.44
CA ALA A 43 12.53 12.54 -8.41
C ALA A 43 11.44 12.25 -9.46
N SER A 44 11.33 10.99 -9.90
CA SER A 44 10.28 10.52 -10.80
C SER A 44 10.02 9.03 -10.58
N LEU A 45 8.89 8.51 -11.07
CA LEU A 45 8.65 7.06 -11.00
C LEU A 45 9.55 6.30 -11.98
N ALA A 46 9.73 6.78 -13.21
CA ALA A 46 10.54 6.09 -14.21
C ALA A 46 12.04 6.09 -13.88
N ARG A 47 12.52 7.18 -13.28
CA ARG A 47 13.92 7.38 -12.85
C ARG A 47 13.92 7.97 -11.45
N PRO A 48 13.95 7.13 -10.41
CA PRO A 48 13.84 7.59 -9.02
C PRO A 48 14.92 8.57 -8.61
N GLY A 49 16.12 8.41 -9.18
CA GLY A 49 17.31 9.16 -8.82
C GLY A 49 17.91 8.74 -7.46
N GLY A 50 19.23 8.90 -7.33
CA GLY A 50 19.95 8.57 -6.09
C GLY A 50 19.93 7.08 -5.75
N ASN A 51 19.82 6.76 -4.47
CA ASN A 51 19.92 5.41 -3.92
C ASN A 51 18.56 4.78 -3.56
N VAL A 52 17.43 5.36 -4.00
CA VAL A 52 16.09 4.95 -3.56
C VAL A 52 15.27 4.44 -4.75
N THR A 53 14.63 3.29 -4.60
CA THR A 53 13.66 2.74 -5.56
C THR A 53 12.62 1.89 -4.82
N GLY A 54 11.62 1.34 -5.49
CA GLY A 54 10.69 0.43 -4.84
C GLY A 54 9.34 0.28 -5.51
N VAL A 55 8.36 -0.05 -4.69
CA VAL A 55 6.98 -0.34 -5.09
C VAL A 55 6.05 0.69 -4.45
N SER A 56 5.13 1.21 -5.25
CA SER A 56 4.09 2.13 -4.80
C SER A 56 2.73 1.45 -4.91
N TRP A 57 1.83 1.67 -3.96
CA TRP A 57 0.41 1.32 -4.13
C TRP A 57 -0.46 2.58 -4.23
N LEU A 58 -1.45 2.53 -5.12
CA LEU A 58 -2.43 3.59 -5.34
C LEU A 58 -3.42 3.61 -4.18
N GLY A 59 -3.11 4.37 -3.12
CA GLY A 59 -3.97 4.46 -1.94
C GLY A 59 -5.16 5.41 -2.10
N GLY A 60 -4.96 6.52 -2.83
CA GLY A 60 -5.95 7.61 -2.96
C GLY A 60 -7.09 7.30 -3.93
N GLU A 61 -6.77 6.72 -5.09
CA GLU A 61 -7.75 6.39 -6.15
C GLU A 61 -8.75 5.31 -5.73
N LEU A 62 -8.36 4.44 -4.79
CA LEU A 62 -9.24 3.41 -4.23
C LEU A 62 -10.29 3.97 -3.25
N THR A 63 -10.15 5.22 -2.80
CA THR A 63 -11.11 5.84 -1.87
C THR A 63 -12.49 5.98 -2.51
N SER A 64 -12.54 6.38 -3.78
CA SER A 64 -13.79 6.45 -4.54
C SER A 64 -14.44 5.07 -4.68
N LYS A 65 -13.64 4.03 -4.96
CA LYS A 65 -14.16 2.66 -5.07
C LYS A 65 -14.61 2.10 -3.73
N ARG A 66 -13.93 2.43 -2.63
CA ARG A 66 -14.35 2.08 -1.27
C ARG A 66 -15.67 2.77 -0.91
N LEU A 67 -15.83 4.05 -1.26
CA LEU A 67 -17.09 4.77 -1.06
C LEU A 67 -18.23 4.19 -1.90
N GLU A 68 -17.95 3.80 -3.15
CA GLU A 68 -18.91 3.09 -4.01
C GLU A 68 -19.34 1.76 -3.38
N LEU A 69 -18.39 0.92 -2.94
CA LEU A 69 -18.68 -0.33 -2.24
C LEU A 69 -19.47 -0.10 -0.95
N MET A 70 -19.13 0.94 -0.18
CA MET A 70 -19.88 1.31 1.04
C MET A 70 -21.31 1.75 0.71
N SER A 71 -21.51 2.50 -0.37
CA SER A 71 -22.85 2.89 -0.83
C SER A 71 -23.68 1.71 -1.32
N GLU A 72 -23.04 0.68 -1.88
CA GLU A 72 -23.70 -0.57 -2.29
C GLU A 72 -24.10 -1.43 -1.07
N LEU A 73 -23.28 -1.41 0.00
CA LEU A 73 -23.52 -2.16 1.23
C LEU A 73 -24.56 -1.53 2.15
N VAL A 74 -24.57 -0.21 2.25
CA VAL A 74 -25.45 0.53 3.15
C VAL A 74 -26.14 1.63 2.33
N PRO A 75 -27.06 1.25 1.43
CA PRO A 75 -27.70 2.19 0.50
C PRO A 75 -28.50 3.29 1.22
N ASP A 76 -28.95 3.03 2.45
CA ASP A 76 -29.70 3.98 3.28
C ASP A 76 -28.81 4.96 4.07
N ALA A 77 -27.47 4.84 3.97
CA ALA A 77 -26.54 5.72 4.68
C ALA A 77 -26.59 7.15 4.10
N LYS A 78 -27.15 8.09 4.86
CA LYS A 78 -27.23 9.52 4.48
C LYS A 78 -25.91 10.29 4.64
N SER A 79 -24.95 9.76 5.39
CA SER A 79 -23.67 10.40 5.67
C SER A 79 -22.60 9.37 6.06
N ILE A 80 -21.41 9.47 5.48
CA ILE A 80 -20.25 8.63 5.80
C ILE A 80 -19.19 9.51 6.46
N ALA A 81 -18.90 9.27 7.74
CA ALA A 81 -17.87 10.01 8.47
C ALA A 81 -16.49 9.38 8.26
N LEU A 82 -15.52 10.17 7.81
CA LEU A 82 -14.13 9.75 7.67
C LEU A 82 -13.32 10.19 8.89
N LEU A 83 -12.86 9.24 9.70
CA LEU A 83 -12.02 9.54 10.87
C LEU A 83 -10.57 9.70 10.42
N VAL A 84 -10.07 10.95 10.37
CA VAL A 84 -8.69 11.27 9.99
C VAL A 84 -7.85 11.55 11.26
N ASN A 85 -6.78 10.80 11.47
CA ASN A 85 -5.79 11.03 12.51
C ASN A 85 -4.73 11.99 11.91
N PRO A 86 -4.70 13.27 12.33
CA PRO A 86 -3.82 14.26 11.76
C PRO A 86 -2.33 14.01 12.06
N ASN A 87 -2.02 13.19 13.07
CA ASN A 87 -0.65 12.93 13.52
C ASN A 87 -0.01 11.70 12.89
N ASN A 88 -0.74 10.98 12.02
CA ASN A 88 -0.23 9.79 11.37
C ASN A 88 -0.39 9.87 9.84
N PRO A 89 0.70 10.14 9.09
CA PRO A 89 0.60 10.27 7.64
C PRO A 89 0.17 8.99 6.90
N GLN A 90 0.35 7.77 7.44
CA GLN A 90 0.27 6.54 6.61
C GLN A 90 -0.05 5.20 7.33
N THR A 91 -0.21 5.08 8.66
CA THR A 91 -0.23 3.74 9.32
C THR A 91 -1.60 3.10 9.60
N ARG A 92 -2.62 3.32 8.75
CA ARG A 92 -3.96 2.74 8.98
C ARG A 92 -4.38 1.57 8.08
N MET A 93 -3.77 1.43 6.92
CA MET A 93 -4.36 0.62 5.86
C MET A 93 -4.30 -0.91 6.07
N VAL A 94 -3.27 -1.47 6.70
CA VAL A 94 -3.09 -2.95 6.71
C VAL A 94 -3.92 -3.65 7.80
N ARG A 95 -4.08 -3.03 8.97
CA ARG A 95 -4.86 -3.60 10.08
C ARG A 95 -6.35 -3.39 9.91
N GLU A 96 -6.75 -2.21 9.39
CA GLU A 96 -8.16 -1.89 9.15
C GLU A 96 -8.75 -2.71 7.98
N MET A 97 -7.94 -3.12 7.00
CA MET A 97 -8.40 -3.96 5.89
C MET A 97 -8.77 -5.39 6.30
N GLN A 98 -8.11 -5.96 7.33
CA GLN A 98 -8.43 -7.30 7.83
C GLN A 98 -9.62 -7.30 8.79
N GLU A 99 -9.87 -6.18 9.47
CA GLU A 99 -10.98 -6.00 10.40
C GLU A 99 -12.24 -5.41 9.72
N ALA A 100 -12.14 -4.93 8.48
CA ALA A 100 -13.28 -4.41 7.73
C ALA A 100 -14.14 -5.54 7.15
N ALA A 101 -15.47 -5.34 7.13
CA ALA A 101 -16.39 -6.27 6.48
C ALA A 101 -16.07 -6.43 4.98
N ILE A 102 -15.61 -5.36 4.31
CA ILE A 102 -15.15 -5.34 2.92
C ILE A 102 -13.92 -4.46 2.79
N SER A 103 -12.89 -4.98 2.11
CA SER A 103 -11.65 -4.27 1.80
C SER A 103 -11.38 -4.31 0.30
N TYR A 104 -11.09 -3.15 -0.28
CA TYR A 104 -10.56 -3.04 -1.64
C TYR A 104 -9.22 -2.30 -1.63
N GLY A 105 -8.16 -2.98 -2.07
CA GLY A 105 -6.78 -2.57 -1.84
C GLY A 105 -5.83 -3.11 -2.91
N ALA A 106 -4.67 -2.49 -3.06
CA ALA A 106 -3.59 -3.12 -3.82
C ALA A 106 -3.12 -4.40 -3.08
N SER A 107 -2.83 -5.47 -3.82
CA SER A 107 -2.31 -6.72 -3.25
C SER A 107 -0.96 -6.48 -2.57
N LEU A 108 -0.93 -6.54 -1.24
CA LEU A 108 0.30 -6.37 -0.46
C LEU A 108 1.27 -7.52 -0.70
N THR A 109 0.75 -8.73 -0.90
CA THR A 109 1.55 -9.91 -1.22
C THR A 109 2.29 -9.73 -2.54
N ALA A 110 1.61 -9.28 -3.59
CA ALA A 110 2.24 -8.98 -4.86
C ALA A 110 3.29 -7.87 -4.73
N ALA A 111 2.98 -6.81 -3.99
CA ALA A 111 3.91 -5.71 -3.76
C ALA A 111 5.16 -6.14 -2.98
N TYR A 112 5.03 -6.95 -1.93
CA TYR A 112 6.17 -7.45 -1.16
C TYR A 112 7.02 -8.46 -1.94
N ARG A 113 6.41 -9.30 -2.77
CA ARG A 113 7.15 -10.14 -3.72
C ARG A 113 8.02 -9.26 -4.64
N GLN A 114 7.46 -8.17 -5.14
CA GLN A 114 8.16 -7.26 -6.03
C GLN A 114 9.30 -6.50 -5.32
N VAL A 115 9.13 -6.12 -4.05
CA VAL A 115 10.22 -5.61 -3.20
C VAL A 115 11.37 -6.61 -3.09
N GLY A 116 11.07 -7.89 -2.85
CA GLY A 116 12.08 -8.95 -2.81
C GLY A 116 12.85 -9.08 -4.13
N ILE A 117 12.16 -8.98 -5.26
CA ILE A 117 12.79 -8.96 -6.59
C ILE A 117 13.73 -7.76 -6.75
N TYR A 118 13.33 -6.57 -6.29
CA TYR A 118 14.15 -5.36 -6.39
C TYR A 118 15.41 -5.46 -5.52
N ALA A 119 15.26 -5.92 -4.27
CA ALA A 119 16.38 -6.19 -3.40
C ALA A 119 17.35 -7.21 -4.05
N GLY A 120 16.82 -8.30 -4.61
CA GLY A 120 17.62 -9.30 -5.32
C GLY A 120 18.38 -8.75 -6.54
N LYS A 121 17.79 -7.85 -7.32
CA LYS A 121 18.46 -7.17 -8.44
C LYS A 121 19.60 -6.26 -7.97
N ILE A 122 19.37 -5.52 -6.88
CA ILE A 122 20.38 -4.61 -6.31
C ILE A 122 21.55 -5.40 -5.72
N LEU A 123 21.28 -6.48 -4.99
CA LEU A 123 22.33 -7.39 -4.48
C LEU A 123 23.17 -8.00 -5.62
N LYS A 124 22.60 -8.11 -6.83
CA LYS A 124 23.30 -8.53 -8.05
C LYS A 124 23.96 -7.38 -8.83
N GLY A 125 24.00 -6.17 -8.27
CA GLY A 125 24.73 -5.01 -8.83
C GLY A 125 23.88 -4.01 -9.62
N SER A 126 22.56 -4.20 -9.71
CA SER A 126 21.69 -3.18 -10.33
C SER A 126 21.63 -1.92 -9.48
N LYS A 127 21.67 -0.73 -10.09
CA LYS A 127 21.59 0.53 -9.37
C LYS A 127 20.13 0.93 -9.12
N PRO A 128 19.76 1.39 -7.91
CA PRO A 128 18.40 1.87 -7.62
C PRO A 128 17.90 2.95 -8.59
N ALA A 129 18.77 3.85 -9.03
CA ALA A 129 18.42 4.93 -9.96
C ALA A 129 17.92 4.43 -11.33
N ASP A 130 18.30 3.21 -11.72
CA ASP A 130 17.94 2.60 -13.01
C ASP A 130 16.70 1.68 -12.89
N LEU A 131 16.25 1.41 -11.66
CA LEU A 131 15.07 0.60 -11.40
C LEU A 131 13.87 1.54 -11.23
N PRO A 132 12.88 1.54 -12.14
CA PRO A 132 11.72 2.40 -12.01
C PRO A 132 10.91 2.04 -10.75
N VAL A 133 10.29 3.02 -10.11
CA VAL A 133 9.24 2.74 -9.13
C VAL A 133 8.08 2.07 -9.83
N GLN A 134 7.70 0.87 -9.37
CA GLN A 134 6.54 0.18 -9.90
C GLN A 134 5.30 0.49 -9.08
N GLN A 135 4.24 0.94 -9.75
CA GLN A 135 2.92 0.98 -9.14
C GLN A 135 2.29 -0.40 -9.19
N SER A 136 1.69 -0.84 -8.07
CA SER A 136 0.88 -2.05 -8.06
C SER A 136 -0.34 -1.85 -8.94
N THR A 137 -0.51 -2.75 -9.90
CA THR A 137 -1.70 -2.83 -10.77
C THR A 137 -2.62 -3.98 -10.37
N ILE A 138 -2.26 -4.74 -9.33
CA ILE A 138 -3.05 -5.86 -8.82
C ILE A 138 -3.81 -5.34 -7.61
N PHE A 139 -5.14 -5.42 -7.69
CA PHE A 139 -6.08 -5.03 -6.65
C PHE A 139 -6.93 -6.24 -6.27
N GLU A 140 -7.21 -6.38 -4.98
CA GLU A 140 -7.99 -7.49 -4.43
C GLU A 140 -9.20 -6.93 -3.65
N LEU A 141 -10.37 -7.51 -3.90
CA LEU A 141 -11.58 -7.33 -3.11
C LEU A 141 -11.74 -8.52 -2.15
N VAL A 142 -11.60 -8.26 -0.85
CA VAL A 142 -11.76 -9.27 0.19
C VAL A 142 -13.04 -9.00 0.98
N VAL A 143 -13.86 -10.03 1.17
CA VAL A 143 -15.11 -9.99 1.93
C VAL A 143 -14.99 -10.85 3.19
N ASN A 144 -15.25 -10.28 4.37
CA ASN A 144 -15.26 -11.01 5.63
C ASN A 144 -16.70 -11.20 6.12
N LEU A 145 -17.26 -12.39 5.88
CA LEU A 145 -18.63 -12.73 6.21
C LEU A 145 -18.86 -12.82 7.72
N LYS A 146 -17.88 -13.28 8.49
CA LYS A 146 -17.97 -13.31 9.96
C LYS A 146 -18.16 -11.91 10.53
N THR A 147 -17.35 -10.97 10.06
CA THR A 147 -17.42 -9.57 10.48
C THR A 147 -18.69 -8.91 9.98
N ALA A 148 -19.09 -9.16 8.72
CA ALA A 148 -20.34 -8.65 8.18
C ALA A 148 -21.55 -9.10 9.03
N LYS A 149 -21.63 -10.39 9.37
CA LYS A 149 -22.67 -10.94 10.25
C LYS A 149 -22.63 -10.30 11.64
N ALA A 150 -21.45 -10.15 12.23
CA ALA A 150 -21.28 -9.52 13.54
C ALA A 150 -21.71 -8.04 13.55
N LEU A 151 -21.58 -7.35 12.41
CA LEU A 151 -22.02 -5.97 12.21
C LEU A 151 -23.48 -5.86 11.72
N GLY A 152 -24.20 -6.97 11.56
CA GLY A 152 -25.57 -6.97 11.03
C GLY A 152 -25.67 -6.55 9.56
N LEU A 153 -24.57 -6.63 8.80
CA LEU A 153 -24.50 -6.27 7.40
C LEU A 153 -24.84 -7.47 6.52
N THR A 154 -25.81 -7.28 5.61
CA THR A 154 -26.10 -8.25 4.55
C THR A 154 -25.24 -7.90 3.34
N ILE A 155 -24.33 -8.80 2.94
CA ILE A 155 -23.48 -8.57 1.77
C ILE A 155 -24.26 -8.85 0.48
N PRO A 156 -24.36 -7.88 -0.46
CA PRO A 156 -25.06 -8.09 -1.72
C PRO A 156 -24.41 -9.18 -2.59
N PRO A 157 -25.19 -9.99 -3.35
CA PRO A 157 -24.64 -10.98 -4.28
C PRO A 157 -23.72 -10.39 -5.36
N SER A 158 -23.96 -9.14 -5.76
CA SER A 158 -23.12 -8.38 -6.69
C SER A 158 -21.71 -8.11 -6.16
N ILE A 159 -21.55 -8.02 -4.83
CA ILE A 159 -20.24 -7.87 -4.19
C ILE A 159 -19.53 -9.21 -4.08
N LEU A 160 -20.26 -10.27 -3.70
CA LEU A 160 -19.72 -11.61 -3.58
C LEU A 160 -19.20 -12.15 -4.92
N SER A 161 -19.89 -11.84 -6.03
CA SER A 161 -19.47 -12.26 -7.36
C SER A 161 -18.21 -11.57 -7.87
N ARG A 162 -17.83 -10.45 -7.25
CA ARG A 162 -16.63 -9.66 -7.58
C ARG A 162 -15.49 -9.89 -6.58
N ALA A 163 -15.72 -10.63 -5.50
CA ALA A 163 -14.73 -10.85 -4.46
C ALA A 163 -13.63 -11.81 -4.96
N ASP A 164 -12.38 -11.41 -4.77
CA ASP A 164 -11.23 -12.26 -5.04
C ASP A 164 -11.03 -13.28 -3.90
N GLU A 165 -11.42 -12.92 -2.68
CA GLU A 165 -11.37 -13.78 -1.50
C GLU A 165 -12.59 -13.55 -0.58
N VAL A 166 -13.14 -14.64 -0.04
CA VAL A 166 -14.20 -14.62 0.95
C VAL A 166 -13.74 -15.37 2.20
N ILE A 167 -13.78 -14.67 3.34
CA ILE A 167 -13.42 -15.19 4.66
C ILE A 167 -14.71 -15.51 5.43
N GLU A 168 -14.86 -16.74 5.93
CA GLU A 168 -16.07 -17.23 6.62
C GLU A 168 -16.06 -17.07 8.15
#